data_AF-C1BEK2-F1
#
_entry.id   AF-C1BEK2-F1
#
_cell.length_a   1.000
_cell.length_b   1.000
_cell.length_c   1.000
_cell.angle_alpha   90.00
_cell.angle_beta   90.00
_cell.angle_gamma   90.00
#
_symmetry.space_group_name_H-M   'P 1'
#
loop_
_entity.id
_entity.type
_entity.pdbx_description
1 polymer ?
#
loop_
_entity_poly.entity_id
_entity_poly.type
_entity_poly.pdbx_seq_one_letter_code
_entity_poly.pdbx_strand_id
1 'polypeptide(L)'
;MEKRFMDSQIKGVSTGTTILAVTFNGGVIIGSDSRASIGGYYVSSKTINKLIQVHDRIFCCIAGSLADAQAVTKAAKFQISFHSIQMESPPLVKATASVLRELCYNNKEELQAGFITAGWDRKKGPQVYTVGPGRYVTQSAVHHRRIRQHIHLRLRRRQIQT
;
A
#
# COMPACT_ATOMS: atom_id res chain seq x y z
N MET A 1 20.33 -40.09 16.39
CA MET A 1 20.88 -38.72 16.40
C MET A 1 19.95 -37.86 15.56
N GLU A 2 18.99 -37.22 16.23
CA GLU A 2 17.81 -36.59 15.62
C GLU A 2 18.13 -35.49 14.62
N LYS A 3 17.39 -35.54 13.52
CA LYS A 3 17.32 -34.51 12.49
C LYS A 3 16.88 -33.18 13.12
N ARG A 4 17.82 -32.27 13.34
CA ARG A 4 17.52 -30.84 13.54
C ARG A 4 17.07 -30.24 12.21
N PHE A 5 15.83 -30.52 11.80
CA PHE A 5 15.10 -29.66 10.89
C PHE A 5 14.85 -28.35 11.64
N MET A 6 15.64 -27.33 11.30
CA MET A 6 15.30 -25.95 11.61
C MET A 6 14.06 -25.62 10.77
N ASP A 7 12.90 -25.79 11.39
CA ASP A 7 11.67 -25.11 10.99
C ASP A 7 11.96 -23.61 11.00
N SER A 8 12.38 -23.06 9.86
CA SER A 8 12.24 -21.64 9.60
C SER A 8 10.75 -21.38 9.42
N GLN A 9 10.04 -21.32 10.54
CA GLN A 9 8.75 -20.64 10.63
C GLN A 9 8.99 -19.25 10.05
N ILE A 10 8.59 -19.02 8.78
CA ILE A 10 8.64 -17.70 8.14
C ILE A 10 7.65 -16.84 8.91
N LYS A 11 8.09 -16.31 10.06
CA LYS A 11 7.38 -15.32 10.84
C LYS A 11 7.29 -14.10 9.96
N GLY A 12 6.13 -13.91 9.34
CA GLY A 12 5.89 -12.78 8.47
C GLY A 12 6.30 -11.47 9.14
N VAL A 13 6.95 -10.60 8.38
CA VAL A 13 7.51 -9.34 8.89
C VAL A 13 6.36 -8.42 9.31
N SER A 14 6.09 -8.36 10.62
CA SER A 14 5.10 -7.45 11.19
C SER A 14 5.78 -6.16 11.66
N THR A 15 5.66 -5.13 10.84
CA THR A 15 6.29 -3.82 11.04
C THR A 15 5.45 -2.82 11.82
N GLY A 16 4.26 -3.24 12.29
CA GLY A 16 3.41 -2.41 13.13
C GLY A 16 2.84 -1.17 12.44
N THR A 17 2.63 -1.25 11.12
CA THR A 17 2.20 -0.14 10.26
C THR A 17 0.70 0.09 10.28
N THR A 18 0.32 1.37 10.38
CA THR A 18 -1.05 1.88 10.23
C THR A 18 -1.08 2.89 9.11
N ILE A 19 -1.94 2.66 8.11
CA ILE A 19 -2.16 3.56 6.98
C ILE A 19 -3.64 3.85 6.84
N LEU A 20 -3.97 5.10 6.56
CA LEU A 20 -5.31 5.59 6.26
C LEU A 20 -5.32 6.36 4.93
N ALA A 21 -6.32 6.11 4.10
CA ALA A 21 -6.60 6.92 2.92
C ALA A 21 -8.11 7.19 2.82
N VAL A 22 -8.48 8.45 2.57
CA VAL A 22 -9.87 8.93 2.51
C VAL A 22 -10.05 9.86 1.33
N THR A 23 -11.05 9.58 0.50
CA THR A 23 -11.47 10.47 -0.60
C THR A 23 -12.41 11.55 -0.08
N PHE A 24 -12.25 12.79 -0.54
CA PHE A 24 -13.16 13.90 -0.29
C PHE A 24 -13.49 14.62 -1.60
N ASN A 25 -14.46 15.54 -1.56
CA ASN A 25 -14.79 16.34 -2.75
C ASN A 25 -13.64 17.29 -3.07
N GLY A 26 -12.86 16.96 -4.10
CA GLY A 26 -11.69 17.72 -4.53
C GLY A 26 -10.36 16.96 -4.43
N GLY A 27 -10.30 15.82 -3.74
CA GLY A 27 -9.02 15.12 -3.58
C GLY A 27 -9.01 13.89 -2.68
N VAL A 28 -7.81 13.49 -2.28
CA VAL A 28 -7.58 12.37 -1.38
C VAL A 28 -6.62 12.80 -0.27
N ILE A 29 -6.94 12.43 0.97
CA ILE A 29 -6.05 12.56 2.11
C ILE A 29 -5.46 11.19 2.41
N ILE A 30 -4.15 11.14 2.60
CA ILE A 30 -3.42 9.93 2.97
C ILE A 30 -2.53 10.21 4.19
N GLY A 31 -2.47 9.24 5.09
CA GLY A 31 -1.66 9.35 6.30
C GLY A 31 -1.14 7.98 6.74
N SER A 32 0.06 7.98 7.31
CA SER A 32 0.64 6.78 7.92
C SER A 32 1.39 7.14 9.20
N ASP A 33 1.58 6.15 10.06
CA ASP A 33 2.55 6.26 11.15
C ASP A 33 4.00 6.16 10.62
N SER A 34 4.97 6.71 11.36
CA SER A 34 6.39 6.69 10.99
C SER A 34 7.20 5.59 11.69
N ARG A 35 6.57 4.80 12.55
CA ARG A 35 7.23 3.77 13.35
C ARG A 35 7.44 2.49 12.55
N ALA A 36 8.63 1.91 12.61
CA ALA A 36 8.92 0.57 12.12
C ALA A 36 9.41 -0.32 13.27
N SER A 37 8.76 -1.47 13.45
CA SER A 37 9.12 -2.45 14.49
C SER A 37 9.62 -3.76 13.89
N ILE A 38 10.51 -4.44 14.61
CA ILE A 38 10.92 -5.81 14.34
C ILE A 38 10.17 -6.72 15.30
N GLY A 39 9.46 -7.71 14.75
CA GLY A 39 8.71 -8.70 15.53
C GLY A 39 7.54 -8.16 16.38
N GLY A 40 7.22 -6.87 16.27
CA GLY A 40 6.14 -6.20 17.01
C GLY A 40 6.50 -5.74 18.43
N TYR A 41 7.70 -6.06 18.93
CA TYR A 41 8.16 -5.73 20.28
C TYR A 41 9.30 -4.71 20.30
N TYR A 42 10.16 -4.70 19.27
CA TYR A 42 11.31 -3.80 19.20
C TYR A 42 11.09 -2.71 18.16
N VAL A 43 11.24 -1.43 18.54
CA VAL A 43 11.14 -0.31 17.59
C VAL A 43 12.49 -0.09 16.93
N SER A 44 12.59 -0.45 15.65
CA SER A 44 13.81 -0.26 14.87
C SER A 44 13.99 1.19 14.41
N SER A 45 12.91 1.87 14.06
CA SER A 45 12.95 3.29 13.69
C SER A 45 11.64 3.99 14.00
N LYS A 46 11.70 5.31 14.27
CA LYS A 46 10.55 6.17 14.55
C LYS A 46 10.25 7.16 13.44
N THR A 47 11.06 7.17 12.37
CA THR A 47 11.08 8.23 11.35
C THR A 47 10.97 7.67 9.93
N ILE A 48 10.51 6.43 9.77
CA ILE A 48 10.35 5.84 8.44
C ILE A 48 9.23 6.54 7.69
N ASN A 49 9.54 7.02 6.49
CA ASN A 49 8.53 7.46 5.55
C ASN A 49 7.93 6.25 4.81
N LYS A 50 6.63 6.02 5.02
CA LYS A 50 5.87 4.95 4.37
C LYS A 50 5.05 5.46 3.19
N LEU A 51 5.03 6.78 2.97
CA LEU A 51 4.37 7.42 1.84
C LEU A 51 5.40 7.72 0.75
N ILE A 52 5.27 7.05 -0.38
CA ILE A 52 6.16 7.21 -1.53
C ILE A 52 5.38 7.90 -2.65
N GLN A 53 5.89 9.03 -3.11
CA GLN A 53 5.36 9.71 -4.28
C GLN A 53 5.80 8.95 -5.54
N VAL A 54 4.81 8.39 -6.27
CA VAL A 54 5.03 7.65 -7.52
C VAL A 54 4.96 8.59 -8.71
N HIS A 55 4.00 9.52 -8.70
CA HIS A 55 3.86 10.59 -9.69
C HIS A 55 3.33 11.84 -8.99
N ASP A 56 3.37 13.01 -9.64
CA ASP A 56 2.95 14.31 -9.10
C ASP A 56 1.62 14.29 -8.32
N ARG A 57 0.63 13.52 -8.78
CA ARG A 57 -0.71 13.41 -8.18
C ARG A 57 -1.05 12.01 -7.66
N ILE A 58 -0.06 11.13 -7.54
CA ILE A 58 -0.24 9.73 -7.13
C ILE A 58 0.79 9.33 -6.08
N PHE A 59 0.28 8.93 -4.93
CA PHE A 59 1.05 8.46 -3.79
C PHE A 59 0.73 7.00 -3.50
N CYS A 60 1.76 6.27 -3.06
CA CYS A 60 1.63 4.89 -2.63
C CYS A 60 2.13 4.75 -1.20
N CYS A 61 1.35 4.10 -0.36
CA CYS A 61 1.78 3.69 0.96
C CYS A 61 2.25 2.24 0.97
N ILE A 62 3.34 1.99 1.71
CA ILE A 62 3.95 0.67 1.85
C ILE A 62 3.55 0.00 3.17
N ALA A 63 3.21 -1.28 3.11
CA ALA A 63 2.93 -2.13 4.26
C ALA A 63 3.59 -3.51 4.11
N GLY A 64 3.90 -4.16 5.23
CA GLY A 64 4.59 -5.45 5.26
C GLY A 64 6.11 -5.30 5.38
N SER A 65 6.86 -6.11 4.63
CA SER A 65 8.31 -6.00 4.51
C SER A 65 8.70 -4.69 3.85
N LEU A 66 9.40 -3.81 4.58
CA LEU A 66 9.76 -2.48 4.09
C LEU A 66 10.70 -2.55 2.88
N ALA A 67 11.70 -3.43 2.93
CA ALA A 67 12.69 -3.55 1.86
C ALA A 67 12.04 -3.97 0.54
N ASP A 68 11.23 -5.02 0.58
CA ASP A 68 10.47 -5.54 -0.56
C ASP A 68 9.54 -4.47 -1.13
N ALA A 69 8.77 -3.81 -0.26
CA ALA A 69 7.81 -2.82 -0.67
C ALA A 69 8.49 -1.58 -1.30
N GLN A 70 9.64 -1.18 -0.79
CA GLN A 70 10.43 -0.08 -1.37
C GLN A 70 10.99 -0.44 -2.75
N ALA A 71 11.52 -1.65 -2.92
CA ALA A 71 12.04 -2.13 -4.21
C ALA A 71 10.94 -2.15 -5.28
N VAL A 72 9.79 -2.74 -4.95
CA VAL A 72 8.61 -2.79 -5.84
C VAL A 72 8.10 -1.40 -6.18
N THR A 73 8.00 -0.50 -5.19
CA THR A 73 7.51 0.86 -5.44
C THR A 73 8.46 1.65 -6.34
N LYS A 74 9.78 1.44 -6.19
CA LYS A 74 10.79 2.08 -7.04
C LYS A 74 10.68 1.60 -8.48
N ALA A 75 10.50 0.30 -8.69
CA ALA A 75 10.26 -0.27 -10.03
C ALA A 75 8.95 0.27 -10.64
N ALA A 76 7.86 0.30 -9.86
CA ALA A 76 6.59 0.85 -10.31
C ALA A 76 6.70 2.33 -10.68
N LYS A 77 7.43 3.12 -9.88
CA LYS A 77 7.69 4.53 -10.15
C LYS A 77 8.37 4.73 -11.50
N PHE A 78 9.41 3.95 -11.79
CA PHE A 78 10.09 4.01 -13.08
C PHE A 78 9.15 3.68 -14.24
N GLN A 79 8.40 2.58 -14.16
CA GLN A 79 7.47 2.17 -15.23
C GLN A 79 6.36 3.21 -15.47
N ILE A 80 5.82 3.80 -14.40
CA ILE A 80 4.75 4.80 -14.49
C ILE A 80 5.28 6.13 -15.05
N SER A 81 6.48 6.56 -14.64
CA SER A 81 7.14 7.75 -15.20
C SER A 81 7.50 7.58 -16.67
N PHE A 82 7.98 6.39 -17.06
CA PHE A 82 8.26 6.10 -18.46
C PHE A 82 6.97 6.12 -19.30
N HIS A 83 5.92 5.47 -18.81
CA HIS A 83 4.61 5.46 -19.47
C HIS A 83 4.00 6.87 -19.60
N SER A 84 4.15 7.73 -18.59
CA SER A 84 3.62 9.10 -18.66
C SER A 84 4.34 9.96 -19.71
N ILE A 85 5.64 9.73 -19.89
CA ILE A 85 6.43 10.41 -20.94
C ILE A 85 5.98 9.90 -22.32
N GLN A 86 5.88 8.58 -22.50
CA GLN A 86 5.50 7.98 -23.78
C GLN A 86 4.08 8.37 -24.22
N MET A 87 3.16 8.52 -23.28
CA MET A 87 1.77 8.90 -23.56
C MET A 87 1.54 10.42 -23.54
N GLU A 88 2.57 11.21 -23.25
CA GLU A 88 2.52 12.67 -23.05
C GLU A 88 1.34 13.11 -22.16
N SER A 89 1.02 12.28 -21.15
CA SER A 89 -0.20 12.44 -20.37
C SER A 89 -0.02 11.91 -18.95
N PRO A 90 -0.57 12.60 -17.93
CA PRO A 90 -0.52 12.12 -16.56
C PRO A 90 -1.15 10.72 -16.43
N PRO A 91 -0.51 9.80 -15.70
CA PRO A 91 -0.98 8.43 -15.56
C PRO A 91 -2.28 8.37 -14.76
N LEU A 92 -3.10 7.36 -15.03
CA LEU A 92 -4.31 7.08 -14.27
C LEU A 92 -3.97 6.43 -12.93
N VAL A 93 -4.71 6.76 -11.86
CA VAL A 93 -4.51 6.14 -10.54
C VAL A 93 -4.67 4.61 -10.60
N LYS A 94 -5.65 4.16 -11.41
CA LYS A 94 -5.88 2.74 -11.67
C LYS A 94 -4.68 2.07 -12.36
N ALA A 95 -4.00 2.75 -13.27
CA ALA A 95 -2.85 2.18 -13.99
C ALA A 95 -1.70 1.90 -13.01
N THR A 96 -1.41 2.83 -12.11
CA THR A 96 -0.42 2.62 -11.04
C THR A 96 -0.77 1.45 -10.14
N ALA A 97 -2.04 1.30 -9.75
CA ALA A 97 -2.48 0.16 -8.95
C ALA A 97 -2.33 -1.18 -9.70
N SER A 98 -2.59 -1.20 -11.00
CA SER A 98 -2.40 -2.39 -11.85
C SER A 98 -0.94 -2.79 -11.98
N VAL A 99 -0.04 -1.83 -12.20
CA VAL A 99 1.42 -2.07 -12.26
C VAL A 99 1.93 -2.62 -10.94
N LEU A 100 1.55 -2.03 -9.81
CA LEU A 100 1.92 -2.55 -8.49
C LEU A 100 1.40 -3.97 -8.28
N ARG A 101 0.16 -4.26 -8.68
CA ARG A 101 -0.40 -5.61 -8.62
C ARG A 101 0.41 -6.60 -9.44
N GLU A 102 0.81 -6.24 -10.65
CA GLU A 102 1.59 -7.09 -11.55
C GLU A 102 2.99 -7.37 -10.99
N LEU A 103 3.69 -6.34 -10.51
CA LEU A 103 5.00 -6.50 -9.87
C LEU A 103 4.92 -7.39 -8.61
N CYS A 104 3.85 -7.24 -7.82
CA CYS A 104 3.58 -8.16 -6.72
C CYS A 104 3.34 -9.57 -7.26
N TYR A 105 2.50 -9.70 -8.29
CA TYR A 105 2.07 -10.97 -8.88
C TYR A 105 3.25 -11.83 -9.34
N ASN A 106 4.22 -11.22 -10.01
CA ASN A 106 5.36 -11.93 -10.60
C ASN A 106 6.33 -12.47 -9.55
N ASN A 107 6.45 -11.84 -8.39
CA ASN A 107 7.39 -12.21 -7.32
C ASN A 107 6.65 -12.84 -6.13
N LYS A 108 5.76 -13.80 -6.43
CA LYS A 108 4.70 -14.16 -5.49
C LYS A 108 5.13 -14.85 -4.21
N GLU A 109 6.21 -15.62 -4.31
CA GLU A 109 6.70 -16.46 -3.23
C GLU A 109 7.69 -15.72 -2.33
N GLU A 110 8.27 -14.62 -2.84
CA GLU A 110 9.34 -13.89 -2.17
C GLU A 110 8.84 -12.61 -1.48
N LEU A 111 7.79 -11.96 -2.02
CA LEU A 111 7.34 -10.66 -1.49
C LEU A 111 6.23 -10.76 -0.46
N GLN A 112 6.48 -10.18 0.71
CA GLN A 112 5.47 -9.93 1.74
C GLN A 112 5.13 -8.44 1.85
N ALA A 113 4.58 -7.87 0.78
CA ALA A 113 4.23 -6.46 0.70
C ALA A 113 2.74 -6.23 0.38
N GLY A 114 2.20 -5.13 0.89
CA GLY A 114 0.88 -4.62 0.55
C GLY A 114 0.95 -3.12 0.30
N PHE A 115 0.10 -2.64 -0.61
CA PHE A 115 0.14 -1.26 -1.06
C PHE A 115 -1.23 -0.61 -0.98
N ILE A 116 -1.26 0.68 -0.65
CA ILE A 116 -2.42 1.54 -0.83
C ILE A 116 -2.00 2.65 -1.78
N THR A 117 -2.61 2.70 -2.95
CA THR A 117 -2.39 3.72 -3.97
C THR A 117 -3.52 4.71 -3.91
N ALA A 118 -3.18 5.98 -3.71
CA ALA A 118 -4.12 7.08 -3.61
C ALA A 118 -3.69 8.18 -4.57
N GLY A 119 -4.65 8.80 -5.24
CA GLY A 119 -4.34 9.91 -6.10
C GLY A 119 -5.55 10.53 -6.74
N TRP A 120 -5.28 11.47 -7.64
CA TRP A 120 -6.29 12.15 -8.43
C TRP A 120 -5.92 12.07 -9.91
N ASP A 121 -6.87 11.69 -10.75
CA ASP A 121 -6.73 11.76 -12.21
C ASP A 121 -7.89 12.53 -12.85
N ARG A 122 -7.70 13.01 -14.08
CA ARG A 122 -8.70 13.80 -14.81
C ARG A 122 -9.95 13.00 -15.19
N LYS A 123 -9.87 11.67 -15.23
CA LYS A 123 -10.92 10.80 -15.77
C LYS A 123 -11.96 10.42 -14.72
N LYS A 124 -11.52 10.15 -13.50
CA LYS A 124 -12.33 9.65 -12.39
C LYS A 124 -12.17 10.47 -11.11
N GLY A 125 -11.28 11.46 -11.11
CA GLY A 125 -11.02 12.29 -9.94
C GLY A 125 -10.33 11.53 -8.82
N PRO A 126 -10.70 11.79 -7.54
CA PRO A 126 -10.04 11.21 -6.37
C PRO A 126 -10.35 9.72 -6.23
N GLN A 127 -9.30 8.90 -6.13
CA GLN A 127 -9.43 7.45 -6.03
C GLN A 127 -8.43 6.86 -5.04
N VAL A 128 -8.85 5.78 -4.39
CA VAL A 128 -8.00 4.94 -3.53
C VAL A 128 -8.17 3.49 -3.96
N TYR A 129 -7.03 2.84 -4.21
CA TYR A 129 -6.91 1.42 -4.54
C TYR A 129 -6.02 0.73 -3.51
N THR A 130 -6.38 -0.49 -3.14
CA THR A 130 -5.56 -1.33 -2.26
C THR A 130 -5.12 -2.58 -3.02
N VAL A 131 -3.83 -2.88 -2.93
CA VAL A 131 -3.24 -4.15 -3.37
C VAL A 131 -2.93 -4.95 -2.11
N GLY A 132 -3.67 -6.04 -1.93
CA GLY A 132 -3.44 -6.95 -0.80
C GLY A 132 -2.40 -8.04 -1.07
N PRO A 133 -1.98 -8.77 -0.03
CA PRO A 133 -1.10 -9.94 -0.16
C PRO A 133 -1.66 -10.99 -1.13
N GLY A 134 -3.00 -11.14 -1.17
CA GLY A 134 -3.72 -11.98 -2.14
C GLY A 134 -3.81 -11.39 -3.57
N ARG A 135 -3.14 -10.26 -3.85
CA ARG A 135 -3.06 -9.57 -5.15
C ARG A 135 -4.37 -9.13 -5.78
N TYR A 136 -5.45 -9.08 -5.00
CA TYR A 136 -6.69 -8.43 -5.42
C TYR A 136 -6.52 -6.91 -5.33
N VAL A 137 -7.02 -6.23 -6.36
CA VAL A 137 -7.17 -4.77 -6.36
C VAL A 137 -8.59 -4.46 -5.94
N THR A 138 -8.71 -3.74 -4.83
CA THR A 138 -10.01 -3.26 -4.34
C THR A 138 -10.02 -1.74 -4.36
N GLN A 139 -11.08 -1.16 -4.93
CA GLN A 139 -11.34 0.28 -4.87
C GLN A 139 -12.25 0.58 -3.67
N SER A 140 -11.96 1.62 -2.91
CA SER A 140 -12.79 2.01 -1.76
C SER A 140 -12.69 3.52 -1.50
N ALA A 141 -13.76 4.13 -0.96
CA ALA A 141 -13.77 5.55 -0.60
C ALA A 141 -12.99 5.84 0.71
N VAL A 142 -12.96 4.86 1.61
CA VAL A 142 -12.19 4.90 2.87
C VAL A 142 -11.46 3.58 2.99
N HIS A 143 -10.17 3.64 3.32
CA HIS A 143 -9.39 2.44 3.61
C HIS A 143 -8.50 2.66 4.84
N HIS A 144 -8.66 1.78 5.83
CA HIS A 144 -7.81 1.71 7.02
C HIS A 144 -7.17 0.32 7.07
N ARG A 145 -5.83 0.25 7.16
CA ARG A 145 -5.10 -1.02 7.24
C ARG A 145 -4.15 -1.04 8.42
N ARG A 146 -4.33 -2.03 9.30
CA ARG A 146 -3.44 -2.36 10.42
C ARG A 146 -2.99 -3.81 10.26
N ILE A 147 -1.70 -4.08 10.08
CA ILE A 147 -1.19 -5.46 9.95
C ILE A 147 -0.92 -6.04 11.35
N ARG A 148 -2.02 -6.31 12.08
CA ARG A 148 -2.28 -7.39 13.08
C ARG A 148 -3.40 -6.97 14.06
N GLN A 149 -4.29 -7.95 14.28
CA GLN A 149 -5.49 -8.01 15.13
C GLN A 149 -6.78 -7.37 14.60
N HIS A 150 -7.85 -8.19 14.61
CA HIS A 150 -9.21 -7.90 14.18
C HIS A 150 -9.69 -6.50 14.60
N ILE A 151 -9.98 -5.65 13.62
CA ILE A 151 -10.86 -4.49 13.82
C ILE A 151 -12.00 -4.64 12.83
N HIS A 152 -13.17 -4.98 13.37
CA HIS A 152 -14.44 -4.99 12.64
C HIS A 152 -14.88 -3.53 12.46
N LEU A 153 -14.42 -2.88 11.39
CA LEU A 153 -14.86 -1.51 11.03
C LEU A 153 -16.26 -1.58 10.41
N ARG A 154 -17.28 -1.58 11.28
CA ARG A 154 -18.69 -1.44 10.88
C ARG A 154 -18.98 0.04 10.60
N LEU A 155 -18.84 0.47 9.36
CA LEU A 155 -19.29 1.79 8.89
C LEU A 155 -20.83 1.84 9.00
N ARG A 156 -21.36 2.36 10.12
CA ARG A 156 -22.77 2.78 10.18
C ARG A 156 -22.89 4.13 9.47
N ARG A 157 -23.51 4.14 8.29
CA ARG A 157 -24.06 5.37 7.69
C ARG A 157 -25.14 5.90 8.64
N ARG A 158 -24.88 6.99 9.36
CA ARG A 158 -25.96 7.85 9.88
C ARG A 158 -26.33 8.79 8.73
N GLN A 159 -27.51 8.58 8.16
CA GLN A 159 -28.18 9.61 7.39
C GLN A 159 -28.46 10.77 8.35
N ILE A 160 -27.91 11.94 8.05
CA ILE A 160 -28.43 13.21 8.56
C ILE A 160 -29.44 13.63 7.50
N GLN A 161 -30.72 13.40 7.78
CA GLN A 161 -31.81 14.03 7.04
C GLN A 161 -31.98 15.44 7.60
N THR A 162 -32.18 16.38 6.67
CA THR A 162 -32.59 17.76 6.88
C THR A 162 -33.98 17.84 7.50
#